data_AF-A0A6C0L0W6-F1
#
_entry.id   AF-A0A6C0L0W6-F1
#
_cell.length_a   1.000
_cell.length_b   1.000
_cell.length_c   1.000
_cell.angle_alpha   90.00
_cell.angle_beta   90.00
_cell.angle_gamma   90.00
#
_symmetry.space_group_name_H-M   'P 1'
#
loop_
_entity.id
_entity.type
_entity.pdbx_description
1 polymer ?
#
loop_
_entity_poly.entity_id
_entity_poly.type
_entity_poly.pdbx_seq_one_letter_code
_entity_poly.pdbx_strand_id
1 'polypeptide(L)'
;MSFPGSRAAYDALYQVTDARVLAKAVDWAGSTTACRGEVYNITNGDYFRWSRIWPRIAQFFDVSPGEPFPLMLETMMADKAKLWGEITAEHSLKEYPYEKIVAWKFGDFIFKTEFDNITSTIKARQHGFQECIDTEDMFIEILQELRDQRFIP
;
A
#
# COMPACT_ATOMS: atom_id res chain seq x y z
N MET A 1 -10.67 12.64 5.95
CA MET A 1 -9.53 12.26 5.13
C MET A 1 -9.99 11.99 3.72
N SER A 2 -9.76 12.94 2.81
CA SER A 2 -10.03 12.79 1.38
C SER A 2 -8.98 11.94 0.70
N PHE A 3 -9.37 11.20 -0.34
CA PHE A 3 -8.44 10.50 -1.23
C PHE A 3 -7.71 11.53 -2.12
N PRO A 4 -6.37 11.53 -2.20
CA PRO A 4 -5.61 12.59 -2.88
C PRO A 4 -5.64 12.51 -4.41
N GLY A 5 -6.34 11.53 -4.98
CA GLY A 5 -6.50 11.34 -6.42
C GLY A 5 -7.88 11.76 -6.96
N SER A 6 -8.08 11.53 -8.25
CA SER A 6 -9.36 11.76 -8.93
C SER A 6 -10.41 10.71 -8.57
N ARG A 7 -11.68 10.99 -8.90
CA ARG A 7 -12.76 10.00 -8.83
C ARG A 7 -12.43 8.75 -9.65
N ALA A 8 -11.85 8.93 -10.84
CA ALA A 8 -11.48 7.82 -11.70
C ALA A 8 -10.45 6.91 -11.02
N ALA A 9 -9.40 7.47 -10.40
CA ALA A 9 -8.44 6.68 -9.64
C ALA A 9 -9.03 6.05 -8.37
N TYR A 10 -9.98 6.72 -7.72
CA TYR A 10 -10.66 6.21 -6.53
C TYR A 10 -11.49 4.94 -6.82
N ASP A 11 -12.08 4.86 -8.01
CA ASP A 11 -12.95 3.77 -8.43
C ASP A 11 -12.27 2.74 -9.36
N ALA A 12 -11.05 2.99 -9.81
CA ALA A 12 -10.26 2.05 -10.63
C ALA A 12 -10.04 0.71 -9.91
N LEU A 13 -9.95 -0.40 -10.67
CA LEU A 13 -9.61 -1.71 -10.11
C LEU A 13 -8.11 -1.76 -9.88
N TYR A 14 -7.68 -2.22 -8.70
CA TYR A 14 -6.29 -2.18 -8.32
C TYR A 14 -5.82 -3.50 -7.71
N GLN A 15 -4.52 -3.74 -7.81
CA GLN A 15 -3.82 -4.85 -7.17
C GLN A 15 -2.54 -4.35 -6.54
N VAL A 16 -2.13 -5.02 -5.47
CA VAL A 16 -0.85 -4.83 -4.81
C VAL A 16 -0.25 -6.18 -4.45
N THR A 17 1.00 -6.16 -3.99
CA THR A 17 1.73 -7.34 -3.56
C THR A 17 2.31 -7.08 -2.17
N ASP A 18 1.83 -7.82 -1.19
CA ASP A 18 2.38 -7.88 0.16
C ASP A 18 3.81 -8.45 0.11
N ALA A 19 4.70 -7.87 0.91
CA ALA A 19 6.09 -8.29 0.96
C ALA A 19 6.27 -9.77 1.38
N ARG A 20 5.39 -10.29 2.24
CA ARG A 20 5.34 -11.69 2.68
C ARG A 20 4.92 -12.61 1.54
N VAL A 21 3.92 -12.22 0.74
CA VAL A 21 3.52 -12.98 -0.47
C VAL A 21 4.66 -13.00 -1.48
N LEU A 22 5.31 -11.85 -1.71
CA LEU A 22 6.47 -11.78 -2.59
C LEU A 22 7.64 -12.64 -2.08
N ALA A 23 7.94 -12.61 -0.78
CA ALA A 23 9.00 -13.43 -0.20
C ALA A 23 8.74 -14.94 -0.38
N LYS A 24 7.50 -15.38 -0.12
CA LYS A 24 7.09 -16.77 -0.37
C LYS A 24 7.16 -17.13 -1.86
N ALA A 25 6.86 -16.20 -2.76
CA ALA A 25 7.00 -16.43 -4.20
C ALA A 25 8.47 -16.61 -4.62
N VAL A 26 9.39 -15.85 -4.02
CA VAL A 26 10.84 -16.01 -4.25
C VAL A 26 11.31 -17.39 -3.79
N ASP A 27 10.91 -17.81 -2.58
CA ASP A 27 11.27 -19.14 -2.05
C ASP A 27 10.67 -20.27 -2.90
N TRP A 28 9.39 -20.16 -3.26
CA TRP A 28 8.72 -21.10 -4.15
C TRP A 28 9.41 -21.20 -5.51
N ALA A 29 9.73 -20.07 -6.16
CA ALA A 29 10.38 -20.07 -7.46
C ALA A 29 11.81 -20.65 -7.39
N GLY A 30 12.53 -20.41 -6.28
CA GLY A 30 13.86 -20.96 -6.05
C GLY A 30 13.88 -22.47 -5.78
N SER A 31 12.84 -22.99 -5.15
CA SER A 31 12.73 -24.41 -4.76
C SER A 31 11.97 -25.29 -5.78
N THR A 32 11.23 -24.70 -6.71
CA THR A 32 10.40 -25.43 -7.67
C THR A 32 11.10 -25.59 -9.03
N THR A 33 11.40 -26.83 -9.43
CA THR A 33 12.08 -27.12 -10.71
C THR A 33 11.36 -26.54 -11.93
N ALA A 34 10.02 -26.56 -11.93
CA ALA A 34 9.19 -26.02 -13.02
C ALA A 34 9.24 -24.48 -13.14
N CYS A 35 9.91 -23.78 -12.21
CA CYS A 35 10.09 -22.32 -12.25
C CYS A 35 11.41 -21.88 -12.87
N ARG A 36 12.31 -22.81 -13.19
CA ARG A 36 13.63 -22.48 -13.74
C ARG A 36 13.51 -21.87 -15.13
N GLY A 37 14.06 -20.66 -15.31
CA GLY A 37 14.00 -19.94 -16.59
C GLY A 37 12.64 -19.29 -16.87
N GLU A 38 11.73 -19.28 -15.90
CA GLU A 38 10.39 -18.75 -16.06
C GLU A 38 10.25 -17.35 -15.44
N VAL A 39 9.35 -16.55 -16.01
CA VAL A 39 8.92 -15.25 -15.47
C VAL A 39 7.49 -15.38 -14.94
N TYR A 40 7.23 -14.80 -13.76
CA TYR A 40 5.94 -14.82 -13.08
C TYR A 40 5.53 -13.43 -12.62
N ASN A 41 4.23 -13.15 -12.71
CA ASN A 41 3.62 -12.05 -11.99
C ASN A 41 3.11 -12.57 -10.65
N ILE A 42 3.28 -11.77 -9.59
CA ILE A 42 2.85 -12.09 -8.23
C ILE A 42 2.09 -10.89 -7.67
N THR A 43 0.86 -11.13 -7.22
CA THR A 43 -0.01 -10.18 -6.52
C THR A 43 -0.66 -10.88 -5.33
N ASN A 44 -1.36 -10.15 -4.48
CA ASN A 44 -2.07 -10.69 -3.31
C ASN A 44 -3.12 -11.75 -3.65
N GLY A 45 -3.55 -11.81 -4.91
CA GLY A 45 -4.50 -12.81 -5.39
C GLY A 45 -5.95 -12.33 -5.40
N ASP A 46 -6.21 -11.11 -4.97
CA ASP A 46 -7.48 -10.41 -5.04
C ASP A 46 -7.37 -9.11 -5.88
N TYR A 47 -8.46 -8.35 -5.89
CA TYR A 47 -8.56 -7.02 -6.48
C TYR A 47 -9.35 -6.12 -5.52
N PHE A 48 -9.01 -4.84 -5.49
CA PHE A 48 -9.72 -3.87 -4.65
C PHE A 48 -9.96 -2.56 -5.38
N ARG A 49 -10.71 -1.67 -4.73
CA ARG A 49 -10.86 -0.26 -5.10
C ARG A 49 -10.42 0.60 -3.94
N TRP A 50 -9.75 1.72 -4.23
CA TRP A 50 -9.45 2.71 -3.20
C TRP A 50 -10.73 3.18 -2.50
N SER A 51 -11.87 3.19 -3.19
CA SER A 51 -13.17 3.50 -2.60
C SER A 51 -13.67 2.57 -1.50
N ARG A 52 -13.11 1.36 -1.38
CA ARG A 52 -13.37 0.44 -0.26
C ARG A 52 -12.34 0.54 0.85
N ILE A 53 -11.07 0.69 0.48
CA ILE A 53 -9.96 0.69 1.44
C ILE A 53 -9.79 2.04 2.14
N TRP A 54 -9.93 3.15 1.42
CA TRP A 54 -9.67 4.48 1.96
C TRP A 54 -10.53 4.84 3.17
N PRO A 55 -11.84 4.51 3.21
CA PRO A 55 -12.64 4.70 4.42
C PRO A 55 -12.14 3.90 5.64
N ARG A 56 -11.62 2.68 5.43
CA ARG A 56 -11.04 1.86 6.51
C ARG A 56 -9.74 2.47 7.03
N ILE A 57 -8.88 2.99 6.14
CA ILE A 57 -7.66 3.72 6.55
C ILE A 57 -8.05 4.99 7.33
N ALA A 58 -9.06 5.74 6.87
CA ALA A 58 -9.53 6.93 7.57
C ALA A 58 -10.01 6.60 8.99
N GLN A 59 -10.78 5.52 9.12
CA GLN A 59 -11.26 5.02 10.41
C GLN A 59 -10.12 4.56 11.33
N PHE A 60 -9.07 3.92 10.80
CA PHE A 60 -7.91 3.51 11.60
C PHE A 60 -7.20 4.67 12.30
N PHE A 61 -7.25 5.87 11.70
CA PHE A 61 -6.71 7.11 12.26
C PHE A 61 -7.78 7.98 12.96
N ASP A 62 -8.98 7.45 13.19
CA ASP A 62 -10.10 8.17 13.80
C ASP A 62 -10.49 9.47 13.06
N VAL A 63 -10.32 9.48 11.74
CA VAL A 63 -10.70 10.62 10.87
C VAL A 63 -11.88 10.25 9.99
N SER A 64 -12.89 11.12 9.88
CA SER A 64 -14.02 10.89 8.97
C SER A 64 -13.55 10.83 7.51
N PRO A 65 -13.95 9.83 6.70
CA PRO A 65 -13.62 9.78 5.29
C PRO A 65 -14.24 10.97 4.54
N GLY A 66 -13.54 11.48 3.53
CA GLY A 66 -14.03 12.55 2.66
C GLY A 66 -14.07 12.10 1.20
N GLU A 67 -14.71 12.89 0.35
CA GLU A 67 -14.72 12.65 -1.09
C GLU A 67 -13.31 12.80 -1.70
N PRO A 68 -13.03 12.12 -2.83
CA PRO A 68 -11.80 12.32 -3.59
C PRO A 68 -11.56 13.80 -3.88
N PHE A 69 -10.36 14.25 -3.55
CA PHE A 69 -9.91 15.61 -3.72
C PHE A 69 -8.51 15.59 -4.33
N PRO A 70 -8.39 15.75 -5.66
CA PRO A 70 -7.11 15.68 -6.35
C PRO A 70 -6.13 16.73 -5.81
N LEU A 71 -5.02 16.26 -5.24
CA LEU A 71 -3.92 17.11 -4.80
C LEU A 71 -2.57 16.45 -5.11
N MET A 72 -1.49 17.21 -5.08
CA MET A 72 -0.12 16.66 -5.13
C MET A 72 0.34 16.43 -3.70
N LEU A 73 0.52 15.18 -3.30
CA LEU A 73 1.06 14.85 -1.98
C LEU A 73 2.44 15.46 -1.79
N GLU A 74 3.30 15.41 -2.82
CA GLU A 74 4.62 16.03 -2.76
C GLU A 74 4.55 17.51 -2.39
N THR A 75 3.66 18.27 -3.02
CA THR A 75 3.49 19.70 -2.75
C THR A 75 2.86 19.95 -1.38
N MET A 76 1.82 19.20 -1.04
CA MET A 76 1.07 19.41 0.21
C MET A 76 1.84 19.01 1.47
N MET A 77 2.79 18.08 1.34
CA MET A 77 3.57 17.52 2.44
C MET A 77 4.98 18.12 2.55
N ALA A 78 5.38 19.01 1.63
CA ALA A 78 6.74 19.56 1.55
C ALA A 78 7.18 20.36 2.79
N ASP A 79 6.25 21.02 3.48
CA ASP A 79 6.49 21.91 4.62
C ASP A 79 6.11 21.28 5.97
N LYS A 80 5.78 19.99 5.99
CA LYS A 80 5.24 19.31 7.19
C LYS A 80 6.30 18.64 8.07
N ALA A 81 7.59 18.75 7.73
CA ALA A 81 8.69 18.17 8.51
C ALA A 81 8.69 18.63 9.98
N LYS A 82 8.47 19.92 10.23
CA LYS A 82 8.39 20.47 11.59
C LYS A 82 7.21 19.87 12.37
N LEU A 83 6.03 19.85 11.76
CA LEU A 83 4.83 19.27 12.36
C LEU A 83 5.01 17.78 12.67
N TRP A 84 5.65 17.02 11.77
CA TRP A 84 5.97 15.62 12.03
C TRP A 84 6.92 15.43 13.22
N GLY A 85 7.90 16.33 13.39
CA GLY A 85 8.77 16.34 14.55
C GLY A 85 8.02 16.59 15.87
N GLU A 86 7.04 17.49 15.86
CA GLU A 86 6.17 17.75 17.01
C GLU A 86 5.33 16.51 17.38
N ILE A 87 4.70 15.86 16.38
CA ILE A 87 3.95 14.61 16.56
C ILE A 87 4.85 13.48 17.08
N THR A 88 6.07 13.35 16.54
CA THR A 88 7.04 12.34 16.96
C THR A 88 7.39 12.51 18.44
N ALA A 89 7.62 13.74 18.89
CA ALA A 89 7.91 14.05 20.28
C ALA A 89 6.71 13.81 21.20
N GLU A 90 5.52 14.27 20.79
CA GLU A 90 4.28 14.13 21.56
C GLU A 90 3.90 12.67 21.81
N HIS A 91 3.99 11.83 20.77
CA HIS A 91 3.60 10.42 20.84
C HIS A 91 4.77 9.47 21.17
N SER A 92 5.97 10.00 21.45
CA SER A 92 7.18 9.21 21.73
C SER A 92 7.47 8.17 20.64
N LEU A 93 7.37 8.59 19.38
CA LEU A 93 7.63 7.77 18.20
C LEU A 93 9.14 7.61 17.97
N LYS A 94 9.51 6.63 17.15
CA LYS A 94 10.88 6.46 16.68
C LYS A 94 11.28 7.66 15.83
N GLU A 95 12.40 8.27 16.18
CA GLU A 95 12.97 9.36 15.39
C GLU A 95 13.45 8.82 14.04
N TYR A 96 12.80 9.26 12.96
CA TYR A 96 13.19 8.96 11.59
C TYR A 96 13.13 10.25 10.77
N PRO A 97 14.14 10.56 9.94
CA PRO A 97 14.12 11.77 9.12
C PRO A 97 12.87 11.80 8.23
N TYR A 98 12.14 12.93 8.26
CA TYR A 98 10.88 13.08 7.54
C TYR A 98 11.03 12.84 6.03
N GLU A 99 12.16 13.26 5.46
CA GLU A 99 12.47 13.10 4.04
C GLU A 99 12.74 11.63 3.65
N LYS A 100 12.98 10.77 4.63
CA LYS A 100 13.24 9.34 4.43
C LYS A 100 12.05 8.46 4.79
N ILE A 101 11.04 8.97 5.50
CA ILE A 101 9.93 8.18 6.00
C ILE A 101 8.91 7.85 4.90
N VAL A 102 8.66 8.80 3.98
CA VAL A 102 7.65 8.64 2.94
C VAL A 102 8.17 9.14 1.59
N ALA A 103 7.95 8.33 0.55
CA ALA A 103 8.17 8.71 -0.84
C ALA A 103 6.90 9.33 -1.43
N TRP A 104 6.69 10.64 -1.23
CA TRP A 104 5.47 11.34 -1.65
C TRP A 104 5.17 11.22 -3.16
N LYS A 105 6.21 11.32 -4.00
CA LYS A 105 6.10 11.13 -5.46
C LYS A 105 5.55 9.76 -5.84
N PHE A 106 5.93 8.72 -5.09
CA PHE A 106 5.43 7.37 -5.32
C PHE A 106 3.95 7.28 -4.93
N GLY A 107 3.56 7.88 -3.81
CA GLY A 107 2.13 8.02 -3.44
C GLY A 107 1.33 8.75 -4.53
N ASP A 108 1.83 9.87 -5.04
CA ASP A 108 1.21 10.60 -6.15
C ASP A 108 1.05 9.73 -7.41
N PHE A 109 2.05 8.93 -7.76
CA PHE A 109 1.97 8.00 -8.89
C PHE A 109 0.86 6.94 -8.70
N ILE A 110 0.82 6.30 -7.51
CA ILE A 110 -0.17 5.26 -7.21
C ILE A 110 -1.60 5.83 -7.19
N PHE A 111 -1.83 6.90 -6.43
CA PHE A 111 -3.17 7.45 -6.22
C PHE A 111 -3.75 8.21 -7.42
N LYS A 112 -2.97 8.40 -8.48
CA LYS A 112 -3.41 9.06 -9.74
C LYS A 112 -3.56 8.10 -10.90
N THR A 113 -3.46 6.79 -10.65
CA THR A 113 -3.71 5.78 -11.67
C THR A 113 -5.21 5.69 -11.94
N GLU A 114 -5.66 6.21 -13.08
CA GLU A 114 -7.08 6.28 -13.48
C GLU A 114 -7.56 5.08 -14.31
N PHE A 115 -6.70 4.08 -14.48
CA PHE A 115 -6.97 2.86 -15.24
C PHE A 115 -6.82 1.64 -14.34
N ASP A 116 -7.39 0.51 -14.76
CA ASP A 116 -7.30 -0.74 -14.01
C ASP A 116 -5.85 -1.24 -13.94
N ASN A 117 -5.30 -1.34 -12.72
CA ASN A 117 -4.03 -1.99 -12.44
C ASN A 117 -4.30 -3.47 -12.18
N ILE A 118 -4.25 -4.26 -13.25
CA ILE A 118 -4.54 -5.69 -13.20
C ILE A 118 -3.46 -6.49 -13.92
N THR A 119 -3.06 -7.58 -13.29
CA THR A 119 -2.03 -8.48 -13.77
C THR A 119 -2.44 -9.92 -13.53
N SER A 120 -2.26 -10.79 -14.53
CA SER A 120 -2.59 -12.21 -14.40
C SER A 120 -1.52 -12.96 -13.60
N THR A 121 -1.95 -13.66 -12.55
CA THR A 121 -1.13 -14.59 -11.73
C THR A 121 -1.38 -16.06 -12.08
N ILE A 122 -2.15 -16.35 -13.13
CA ILE A 122 -2.58 -17.72 -13.49
C ILE A 122 -1.39 -18.66 -13.68
N LYS A 123 -0.32 -18.20 -14.35
CA LYS A 123 0.87 -19.03 -14.58
C LYS A 123 1.51 -19.50 -13.28
N ALA A 124 1.64 -18.61 -12.29
CA ALA A 124 2.18 -18.96 -10.98
C ALA A 124 1.30 -19.99 -10.28
N ARG A 125 -0.03 -19.80 -10.32
CA ARG A 125 -1.01 -20.74 -9.75
C ARG A 125 -0.96 -22.11 -10.41
N GLN A 126 -0.88 -22.17 -11.74
CA GLN A 126 -0.73 -23.42 -12.48
C GLN A 126 0.58 -24.15 -12.16
N HIS A 127 1.63 -23.41 -11.80
CA HIS A 127 2.91 -23.98 -11.37
C HIS A 127 2.96 -24.22 -9.83
N GLY A 128 1.82 -24.14 -9.14
CA GLY A 128 1.68 -24.55 -7.75
C GLY A 128 1.82 -23.44 -6.70
N PHE A 129 1.98 -22.17 -7.09
CA PHE A 129 1.97 -21.06 -6.13
C PHE A 129 0.54 -20.72 -5.70
N GLN A 130 0.21 -20.95 -4.43
CA GLN A 130 -1.15 -20.80 -3.91
C GLN A 130 -1.32 -19.69 -2.86
N GLU A 131 -0.22 -19.05 -2.45
CA GLU A 131 -0.27 -18.01 -1.43
C GLU A 131 -1.15 -16.84 -1.89
N CYS A 132 -1.96 -16.35 -0.96
CA CYS A 132 -2.79 -15.17 -1.13
C CYS A 132 -2.99 -14.48 0.22
N ILE A 133 -3.39 -13.22 0.17
CA ILE A 133 -3.76 -12.44 1.35
C ILE A 133 -4.91 -11.49 0.98
N ASP A 134 -5.80 -11.24 1.93
CA ASP A 134 -6.84 -10.21 1.76
C ASP A 134 -6.18 -8.82 1.83
N THR A 135 -6.27 -8.06 0.74
CA THR A 135 -5.62 -6.77 0.64
C THR A 135 -6.21 -5.74 1.60
N GLU A 136 -7.51 -5.79 1.89
CA GLU A 136 -8.13 -4.82 2.80
C GLU A 136 -7.66 -5.03 4.24
N ASP A 137 -7.61 -6.28 4.69
CA ASP A 137 -7.12 -6.62 6.03
C ASP A 137 -5.60 -6.38 6.14
N MET A 138 -4.84 -6.71 5.08
CA MET A 138 -3.41 -6.45 4.99
C MET A 138 -3.04 -4.99 5.25
N PHE A 139 -3.75 -4.02 4.66
CA PHE A 139 -3.44 -2.61 4.90
C PHE A 139 -3.61 -2.21 6.37
N ILE A 140 -4.65 -2.72 7.03
CA ILE A 140 -4.89 -2.43 8.45
C ILE A 140 -3.87 -3.13 9.34
N GLU A 141 -3.51 -4.37 9.02
CA GLU A 141 -2.45 -5.11 9.70
C GLU A 141 -1.11 -4.35 9.63
N ILE A 142 -0.68 -3.92 8.44
CA ILE A 142 0.58 -3.17 8.25
C ILE A 142 0.55 -1.86 9.03
N LEU A 143 -0.57 -1.12 9.00
CA LEU A 143 -0.69 0.11 9.77
C LEU A 143 -0.62 -0.15 11.28
N GLN A 144 -1.25 -1.23 11.76
CA GLN A 144 -1.17 -1.63 13.16
C GLN A 144 0.26 -2.02 13.54
N GLU A 145 0.98 -2.77 12.70
CA GLU A 145 2.39 -3.11 12.92
C GLU A 145 3.27 -1.86 13.01
N LEU A 146 3.05 -0.86 12.15
CA LEU A 146 3.77 0.42 12.20
C LEU A 146 3.48 1.18 13.50
N ARG A 147 2.23 1.16 13.97
CA ARG A 147 1.82 1.75 15.26
C ARG A 147 2.47 1.03 16.44
N ASP A 148 2.41 -0.30 16.47
CA ASP A 148 3.01 -1.12 17.52
C ASP A 148 4.53 -0.92 17.61
N GLN A 149 5.18 -0.73 16.45
CA GLN A 149 6.59 -0.41 16.34
C GLN A 149 6.93 1.07 16.56
N ARG A 150 5.93 1.91 16.84
CA ARG A 150 6.04 3.36 17.09
C ARG A 150 6.62 4.16 15.93
N PHE A 151 6.33 3.76 14.68
CA PHE A 151 6.65 4.60 13.51
C PHE A 151 5.56 5.61 13.20
N ILE A 152 4.32 5.32 13.61
CA ILE A 152 3.16 6.21 13.54
C ILE A 152 2.44 6.19 14.90
N PRO A 153 1.62 7.22 15.23
CA PRO A 153 0.79 7.23 16.43
C PRO A 153 -0.23 6.09 16.50
#